data_AF-W9XGW4-F1
#
_entry.id   AF-W9XGW4-F1
#
_cell.length_a   1.000
_cell.length_b   1.000
_cell.length_c   1.000
_cell.angle_alpha   90.00
_cell.angle_beta   90.00
_cell.angle_gamma   90.00
#
_symmetry.space_group_name_H-M   'P 1'
#
loop_
_entity.id
_entity.type
_entity.pdbx_description
1 polymer ?
#
loop_
_entity_poly.entity_id
_entity_poly.type
_entity_poly.pdbx_seq_one_letter_code
_entity_poly.pdbx_strand_id
1 'polypeptide(L)'
;MVSSLLLLALPLALQSNAAALPPSAQATGLDISNTLQNILANTQKSDGYSYPTDLTRGIVPKPIHSHNDYWRDVPFYSALSVGCASVEADVWLYNNTLYVGHEQSALTPARTLDSLYIQPILDTIQRQNPSSPFVTSSAKNGVYDTASGQTLLLFIDLKTDGPTTWPAVVSALEPLRSPGYLTTFNGTGVTVGPVTVIGTGNTPLNQIQPLHERDYFFDAHLDLLNSTESNITAAVSPVASTDFAAQFGPMNGTTFNSTQLETLISQIEVAKSKGILARYWDTPAWPISTRNAVWATLLEQGVGLLNADDLPAAAGFGAYYGMW
;
A
#
# COMPACT_ATOMS: atom_id res chain seq x y z
N MET A 1 54.26 -26.14 30.98
CA MET A 1 54.25 -24.94 30.12
C MET A 1 52.91 -24.91 29.43
N VAL A 2 52.06 -23.95 29.81
CA VAL A 2 50.70 -23.74 29.29
C VAL A 2 50.80 -22.81 28.09
N SER A 3 50.04 -23.08 27.03
CA SER A 3 49.49 -21.99 26.22
C SER A 3 48.20 -22.44 25.55
N SER A 4 47.09 -21.90 26.04
CA SER A 4 45.75 -22.00 25.45
C SER A 4 45.55 -20.78 24.56
N LEU A 5 45.21 -20.97 23.28
CA LEU A 5 44.76 -19.88 22.42
C LEU A 5 43.30 -19.56 22.74
N LEU A 6 43.05 -18.41 23.37
CA LEU A 6 41.74 -17.77 23.39
C LEU A 6 41.53 -17.03 22.06
N LEU A 7 40.52 -17.42 21.28
CA LEU A 7 39.93 -16.52 20.27
C LEU A 7 39.02 -15.53 20.99
N LEU A 8 39.38 -14.24 20.96
CA LEU A 8 38.44 -13.15 21.28
C LEU A 8 37.53 -12.92 20.07
N ALA A 9 36.24 -13.20 20.24
CA ALA A 9 35.20 -12.65 19.38
C ALA A 9 34.90 -11.21 19.84
N LEU A 10 35.20 -10.22 19.00
CA LEU A 10 34.71 -8.84 19.20
C LEU A 10 33.24 -8.77 18.78
N PRO A 11 32.32 -8.25 19.61
CA PRO A 11 31.01 -7.85 19.12
C PRO A 11 31.16 -6.53 18.34
N LEU A 12 30.80 -6.52 17.06
CA LEU A 12 30.51 -5.27 16.34
C LEU A 12 29.27 -4.66 16.98
N ALA A 13 29.48 -3.69 17.87
CA ALA A 13 28.41 -2.80 18.30
C ALA A 13 28.05 -1.88 17.12
N LEU A 14 26.91 -2.15 16.48
CA LEU A 14 26.25 -1.15 15.65
C LEU A 14 25.89 0.03 16.55
N GLN A 15 26.65 1.12 16.46
CA GLN A 15 26.23 2.41 16.98
C GLN A 15 25.07 2.90 16.11
N SER A 16 23.84 2.56 16.51
CA SER A 16 22.67 3.30 16.06
C SER A 16 22.79 4.70 16.66
N ASN A 17 23.19 5.68 15.85
CA ASN A 17 22.94 7.08 16.17
C ASN A 17 21.42 7.28 16.10
N ALA A 18 20.74 7.00 17.20
CA ALA A 18 19.38 7.47 17.40
C ALA A 18 19.45 9.00 17.34
N ALA A 19 18.90 9.58 16.27
CA ALA A 19 18.65 11.00 16.25
C ALA A 19 17.89 11.36 17.53
N ALA A 20 18.28 12.46 18.18
CA ALA A 20 17.54 12.97 19.32
C ALA A 20 16.08 13.15 18.89
N LEU A 21 15.16 12.44 19.56
CA LEU A 21 13.74 12.70 19.41
C LEU A 21 13.54 14.20 19.63
N PRO A 22 12.79 14.91 18.76
CA PRO A 22 12.43 16.28 19.06
C PRO A 22 11.79 16.31 20.45
N PRO A 23 12.05 17.34 21.27
CA PRO A 23 11.34 17.50 22.53
C PRO A 23 9.86 17.37 22.20
N SER A 24 9.17 16.43 22.85
CA SER A 24 7.71 16.31 22.77
C SER A 24 7.16 17.73 22.77
N ALA A 25 6.40 18.12 21.74
CA ALA A 25 5.84 19.45 21.64
C ALA A 25 5.23 19.80 23.01
N GLN A 26 5.94 20.60 23.80
CA GLN A 26 5.38 21.11 25.03
C GLN A 26 4.15 21.85 24.56
N ALA A 27 3.01 21.52 25.17
CA ALA A 27 1.69 22.03 24.85
C ALA A 27 1.61 23.56 25.09
N THR A 28 2.39 24.34 24.36
CA THR A 28 2.36 25.79 24.38
C THR A 28 1.17 26.19 23.54
N GLY A 29 0.05 26.52 24.20
CA GLY A 29 -1.18 27.00 23.56
C GLY A 29 -2.40 26.10 23.69
N LEU A 30 -2.34 25.02 24.48
CA LEU A 30 -3.53 24.23 24.84
C LEU A 30 -4.00 24.63 26.24
N ASP A 31 -5.32 24.80 26.43
CA ASP A 31 -5.96 25.04 27.75
C ASP A 31 -5.92 23.77 28.62
N ILE A 32 -4.73 23.35 29.02
CA ILE A 32 -4.48 22.19 29.87
C ILE A 32 -4.29 22.70 31.30
N SER A 33 -5.06 22.17 32.25
CA SER A 33 -4.92 22.56 33.67
C SER A 33 -3.51 22.30 34.20
N ASN A 34 -3.02 23.16 35.10
CA ASN A 34 -1.71 23.00 35.73
C ASN A 34 -1.54 21.62 36.40
N THR A 35 -2.61 21.06 36.95
CA THR A 35 -2.59 19.71 37.53
C THR A 35 -2.32 18.64 36.48
N LEU A 36 -2.96 18.72 35.31
CA LEU A 36 -2.73 17.77 34.23
C LEU A 36 -1.32 17.94 33.63
N GLN A 37 -0.84 19.18 33.47
CA GLN A 37 0.54 19.44 33.07
C GLN A 37 1.54 18.83 34.06
N ASN A 38 1.30 18.97 35.37
CA ASN A 38 2.12 18.35 36.41
C ASN A 38 2.12 16.83 36.32
N ILE A 39 0.98 16.20 36.02
CA ILE A 39 0.90 14.75 35.81
C ILE A 39 1.72 14.36 34.57
N LEU A 40 1.54 15.04 33.43
CA LEU A 40 2.27 14.77 32.18
C LEU A 40 3.78 15.01 32.30
N ALA A 41 4.21 15.95 33.13
CA ALA A 41 5.62 16.24 33.36
C ALA A 41 6.28 15.26 34.35
N ASN A 42 5.52 14.74 35.31
CA ASN A 42 6.01 13.88 36.39
C ASN A 42 5.51 12.43 36.28
N THR A 43 5.22 11.96 35.07
CA THR A 43 4.83 10.56 34.88
C THR A 43 5.96 9.65 35.35
N GLN A 44 5.61 8.49 35.90
CA GLN A 44 6.55 7.48 36.38
C GLN A 44 7.42 6.84 35.27
N LYS A 45 7.26 7.24 33.99
CA LYS A 45 7.97 6.72 32.81
C LYS A 45 8.13 5.18 32.80
N SER A 46 7.17 4.47 33.39
CA SER A 46 7.16 3.02 33.46
C SER A 46 6.86 2.41 32.10
N ASP A 47 7.17 1.13 31.94
CA ASP A 47 6.84 0.33 30.75
C ASP A 47 5.35 0.41 30.36
N GLY A 48 4.45 0.66 31.33
CA GLY A 48 3.02 0.85 31.08
C GLY A 48 2.62 2.05 30.20
N TYR A 49 3.55 2.93 29.84
CA TYR A 49 3.31 4.02 28.86
C TYR A 49 3.84 3.70 27.47
N SER A 50 4.58 2.61 27.30
CA SER A 50 4.99 2.13 25.98
C SER A 50 3.84 1.35 25.36
N TYR A 51 3.41 1.77 24.17
CA TYR A 51 2.41 1.04 23.41
C TYR A 51 3.13 0.07 22.44
N PRO A 52 2.91 -1.26 22.52
CA PRO A 52 3.73 -2.22 21.77
C PRO A 52 3.68 -2.08 20.24
N THR A 53 2.59 -1.53 19.69
CA THR A 53 2.32 -1.39 18.26
C THR A 53 2.31 0.08 17.81
N ASP A 54 3.15 0.92 18.44
CA ASP A 54 3.09 2.39 18.30
C ASP A 54 3.51 2.95 16.93
N LEU A 55 4.11 2.13 16.05
CA LEU A 55 4.72 2.59 14.80
C LEU A 55 3.73 3.38 13.91
N THR A 56 2.47 2.95 13.87
CA THR A 56 1.43 3.62 13.07
C THR A 56 0.26 4.14 13.92
N ARG A 57 0.51 4.35 15.23
CA ARG A 57 -0.50 4.93 16.12
C ARG A 57 -0.99 6.27 15.58
N GLY A 58 -2.30 6.42 15.49
CA GLY A 58 -2.96 7.65 15.03
C GLY A 58 -3.01 7.82 13.51
N ILE A 59 -2.46 6.89 12.73
CA ILE A 59 -2.57 6.92 11.27
C ILE A 59 -3.85 6.18 10.87
N VAL A 60 -4.83 6.91 10.33
CA VAL A 60 -6.08 6.35 9.80
C VAL A 60 -5.88 5.96 8.33
N PRO A 61 -6.10 4.68 7.94
CA PRO A 61 -6.04 4.28 6.54
C PRO A 61 -7.15 4.93 5.71
N LYS A 62 -6.84 5.17 4.44
CA LYS A 62 -7.69 5.81 3.45
C LYS A 62 -7.57 5.00 2.16
N PRO A 63 -8.64 4.84 1.37
CA PRO A 63 -8.61 4.12 0.09
C PRO A 63 -7.91 4.97 -1.00
N ILE A 64 -6.64 5.29 -0.75
CA ILE A 64 -5.73 6.01 -1.62
C ILE A 64 -4.69 5.01 -2.12
N HIS A 65 -4.49 5.02 -3.43
CA HIS A 65 -3.43 4.31 -4.11
C HIS A 65 -2.26 5.26 -4.36
N SER A 66 -1.14 4.95 -3.70
CA SER A 66 0.13 5.64 -3.87
C SER A 66 0.75 5.25 -5.21
N HIS A 67 0.32 5.96 -6.25
CA HIS A 67 0.79 5.75 -7.62
C HIS A 67 2.26 6.15 -7.72
N ASN A 68 3.02 5.40 -8.52
CA ASN A 68 4.47 5.57 -8.65
C ASN A 68 5.16 5.63 -7.27
N ASP A 69 4.75 4.79 -6.32
CA ASP A 69 5.22 4.87 -4.91
C ASP A 69 6.75 4.94 -4.81
N TYR A 70 7.44 4.22 -5.68
CA TYR A 70 8.89 4.16 -5.76
C TYR A 70 9.56 5.49 -6.14
N TRP A 71 8.85 6.49 -6.68
CA TRP A 71 9.40 7.84 -6.89
C TRP A 71 9.62 8.62 -5.59
N ARG A 72 9.04 8.17 -4.48
CA ARG A 72 9.17 8.84 -3.18
C ARG A 72 10.58 8.62 -2.61
N ASP A 73 11.02 9.57 -1.78
CA ASP A 73 12.32 9.48 -1.09
C ASP A 73 12.41 8.25 -0.20
N VAL A 74 11.30 7.90 0.45
CA VAL A 74 11.16 6.70 1.30
C VAL A 74 9.92 5.92 0.85
N PRO A 75 10.05 5.09 -0.21
CA PRO A 75 8.95 4.25 -0.68
C PRO A 75 8.35 3.41 0.44
N PHE A 76 7.07 3.05 0.28
CA PHE A 76 6.19 2.44 1.26
C PHE A 76 5.94 3.28 2.52
N TYR A 77 6.96 3.79 3.20
CA TYR A 77 6.80 4.57 4.43
C TYR A 77 6.18 5.95 4.20
N SER A 78 6.48 6.64 3.09
CA SER A 78 5.82 7.90 2.76
C SER A 78 4.30 7.70 2.59
N ALA A 79 3.89 6.63 1.91
CA ALA A 79 2.49 6.26 1.75
C ALA A 79 1.81 5.83 3.05
N LEU A 80 2.50 4.98 3.82
CA LEU A 80 2.07 4.54 5.15
C LEU A 80 1.82 5.75 6.05
N SER A 81 2.71 6.75 6.04
CA SER A 81 2.67 7.91 6.95
C SER A 81 1.41 8.77 6.84
N VAL A 82 0.76 8.75 5.66
CA VAL A 82 -0.48 9.50 5.41
C VAL A 82 -1.72 8.59 5.31
N GLY A 83 -1.54 7.28 5.51
CA GLY A 83 -2.62 6.31 5.54
C GLY A 83 -3.03 5.74 4.17
N CYS A 84 -2.16 5.70 3.16
CA CYS A 84 -2.54 5.07 1.88
C CYS A 84 -2.73 3.55 2.03
N ALA A 85 -3.94 3.05 1.77
CA ALA A 85 -4.22 1.62 1.81
C ALA A 85 -3.54 0.82 0.67
N SER A 86 -2.94 1.49 -0.32
CA SER A 86 -2.31 0.85 -1.45
C SER A 86 -1.04 1.55 -1.93
N VAL A 87 -0.07 0.76 -2.40
CA VAL A 87 1.22 1.20 -2.96
C VAL A 87 1.54 0.40 -4.23
N GLU A 88 2.41 0.93 -5.08
CA GLU A 88 2.78 0.35 -6.38
C GLU A 88 4.30 0.29 -6.60
N ALA A 89 4.77 -0.79 -7.22
CA ALA A 89 6.15 -0.96 -7.67
C ALA A 89 6.22 -1.26 -9.18
N ASP A 90 6.92 -0.42 -9.94
CA ASP A 90 7.26 -0.68 -11.35
C ASP A 90 8.48 -1.61 -11.43
N VAL A 91 8.26 -2.86 -11.85
CA VAL A 91 9.23 -3.95 -11.73
C VAL A 91 9.81 -4.40 -13.06
N TRP A 92 11.13 -4.48 -13.09
CA TRP A 92 11.94 -4.97 -14.21
C TRP A 92 12.74 -6.21 -13.79
N LEU A 93 12.63 -7.30 -14.53
CA LEU A 93 13.47 -8.49 -14.32
C LEU A 93 14.78 -8.39 -15.12
N TYR A 94 15.91 -8.40 -14.42
CA TYR A 94 17.23 -8.55 -15.03
C TYR A 94 18.06 -9.55 -14.21
N ASN A 95 18.61 -10.58 -14.87
CA ASN A 95 19.48 -11.58 -14.23
C ASN A 95 18.89 -12.14 -12.93
N ASN A 96 17.61 -12.54 -12.96
CA ASN A 96 16.85 -13.07 -11.80
C ASN A 96 16.64 -12.07 -10.65
N THR A 97 16.99 -10.79 -10.83
CA THR A 97 16.73 -9.72 -9.86
C THR A 97 15.60 -8.83 -10.33
N LEU A 98 14.67 -8.52 -9.43
CA LEU A 98 13.54 -7.62 -9.67
C LEU A 98 13.92 -6.21 -9.25
N TYR A 99 14.31 -5.38 -10.22
CA TYR A 99 14.64 -3.97 -10.01
C TYR A 99 13.39 -3.11 -10.08
N VAL A 100 13.43 -1.96 -9.41
CA VAL A 100 12.28 -1.04 -9.35
C VAL A 100 12.62 0.33 -9.92
N GLY A 101 11.79 0.80 -10.84
CA GLY A 101 11.86 2.14 -11.42
C GLY A 101 10.91 2.30 -12.61
N HIS A 102 10.52 3.54 -12.90
CA HIS A 102 9.59 3.84 -14.00
C HIS A 102 10.23 3.53 -15.37
N GLU A 103 11.49 3.95 -15.51
CA GLU A 103 12.28 3.81 -16.72
C GLU A 103 13.55 3.00 -16.42
N GLN A 104 14.10 2.33 -17.43
CA GLN A 104 15.34 1.54 -17.27
C GLN A 104 16.52 2.36 -16.74
N SER A 105 16.58 3.65 -17.07
CA SER A 105 17.65 4.56 -16.62
C SER A 105 17.56 4.90 -15.13
N ALA A 106 16.41 4.68 -14.48
CA ALA A 106 16.21 4.89 -13.05
C ALA A 106 16.54 3.64 -12.22
N LEU A 107 16.88 2.52 -12.85
CA LEU A 107 17.22 1.28 -12.16
C LEU A 107 18.62 1.39 -11.54
N THR A 108 18.74 0.94 -10.30
CA THR A 108 20.03 0.87 -9.62
C THR A 108 20.15 -0.46 -8.87
N PRO A 109 21.38 -0.96 -8.63
CA PRO A 109 21.58 -2.21 -7.90
C PRO A 109 20.92 -2.27 -6.51
N ALA A 110 20.74 -1.11 -5.87
CA ALA A 110 20.17 -1.01 -4.52
C ALA A 110 18.63 -0.96 -4.50
N ARG A 111 17.99 -0.65 -5.62
CA ARG A 111 16.54 -0.45 -5.72
C ARG A 111 15.87 -1.68 -6.31
N THR A 112 15.50 -2.61 -5.44
CA THR A 112 14.83 -3.86 -5.80
C THR A 112 13.44 -3.95 -5.17
N LEU A 113 12.60 -4.86 -5.66
CA LEU A 113 11.29 -5.13 -5.06
C LEU A 113 11.47 -5.54 -3.58
N ASP A 114 12.51 -6.31 -3.30
CA ASP A 114 12.81 -6.76 -1.93
C ASP A 114 13.20 -5.60 -1.01
N SER A 115 14.15 -4.75 -1.44
CA SER A 115 14.68 -3.68 -0.59
C SER A 115 13.69 -2.52 -0.37
N LEU A 116 12.83 -2.23 -1.36
CA LEU A 116 11.90 -1.11 -1.29
C LEU A 116 10.50 -1.48 -0.77
N TYR A 117 10.07 -2.75 -0.91
CA TYR A 117 8.70 -3.15 -0.57
C TYR A 117 8.64 -4.37 0.35
N ILE A 118 9.21 -5.51 -0.03
CA ILE A 118 9.03 -6.76 0.74
C ILE A 118 9.57 -6.62 2.16
N GLN A 119 10.83 -6.17 2.32
CA GLN A 119 11.43 -6.03 3.65
C GLN A 119 10.77 -4.91 4.48
N PRO A 120 10.51 -3.70 3.95
CA PRO A 120 9.80 -2.66 4.70
C PRO A 120 8.39 -3.06 5.17
N ILE A 121 7.62 -3.75 4.31
CA ILE A 121 6.28 -4.25 4.65
C ILE A 121 6.39 -5.34 5.73
N LEU A 122 7.32 -6.28 5.58
CA LEU A 122 7.54 -7.36 6.55
C LEU A 122 7.93 -6.81 7.92
N ASP A 123 8.89 -5.88 7.99
CA ASP A 123 9.32 -5.23 9.23
C ASP A 123 8.15 -4.50 9.91
N THR A 124 7.35 -3.76 9.13
CA THR A 124 6.16 -3.08 9.66
C THR A 124 5.16 -4.08 10.25
N ILE A 125 4.79 -5.13 9.52
CA ILE A 125 3.83 -6.14 10.01
C ILE A 125 4.37 -6.85 11.25
N GLN A 126 5.66 -7.17 11.30
CA GLN A 126 6.28 -7.79 12.48
C GLN A 126 6.20 -6.89 13.71
N ARG A 127 6.43 -5.58 13.55
CA ARG A 127 6.26 -4.59 14.64
C ARG A 127 4.81 -4.46 15.10
N GLN A 128 3.84 -4.68 14.20
CA GLN A 128 2.41 -4.70 14.55
C GLN A 128 1.92 -6.02 15.16
N ASN A 129 2.78 -7.04 15.17
CA ASN A 129 2.45 -8.37 15.69
C ASN A 129 3.52 -8.86 16.70
N PRO A 130 3.77 -8.11 17.80
CA PRO A 130 4.76 -8.51 18.79
C PRO A 130 4.33 -9.79 19.52
N SER A 131 5.33 -10.57 19.97
CA SER A 131 5.07 -11.71 20.85
C SER A 131 4.44 -11.22 22.16
N SER A 132 3.29 -11.79 22.51
CA SER A 132 2.53 -11.40 23.69
C SER A 132 1.90 -12.63 24.35
N PRO A 133 2.03 -12.81 25.68
CA PRO A 133 1.39 -13.92 26.39
C PRO A 133 -0.14 -13.84 26.38
N PHE A 134 -0.71 -12.71 25.94
CA PHE A 134 -2.15 -12.47 25.86
C PHE A 134 -2.74 -12.80 24.49
N VAL A 135 -1.92 -13.04 23.47
CA VAL A 135 -2.39 -13.37 22.12
C VAL A 135 -2.51 -14.90 22.01
N THR A 136 -3.75 -15.37 21.91
CA THR A 136 -4.07 -16.80 21.72
C THR A 136 -4.56 -17.12 20.30
N SER A 137 -4.88 -16.08 19.51
CA SER A 137 -5.38 -16.20 18.14
C SER A 137 -4.27 -16.26 17.10
N SER A 138 -4.54 -16.92 15.98
CA SER A 138 -3.69 -16.91 14.79
C SER A 138 -3.83 -15.64 13.94
N ALA A 139 -4.84 -14.80 14.19
CA ALA A 139 -5.09 -13.56 13.45
C ALA A 139 -3.87 -12.62 13.50
N LYS A 140 -3.55 -12.02 12.35
CA LYS A 140 -2.40 -11.13 12.18
C LYS A 140 -2.90 -9.72 11.91
N ASN A 141 -2.39 -8.75 12.65
CA ASN A 141 -2.62 -7.34 12.40
C ASN A 141 -1.95 -6.94 11.07
N GLY A 142 -2.62 -6.09 10.31
CA GLY A 142 -2.07 -5.39 9.14
C GLY A 142 -1.11 -4.28 9.54
N VAL A 143 -0.83 -3.38 8.60
CA VAL A 143 0.16 -2.30 8.79
C VAL A 143 -0.36 -1.13 9.65
N TYR A 144 -1.68 -1.01 9.81
CA TYR A 144 -2.33 0.08 10.54
C TYR A 144 -2.84 -0.35 11.92
N ASP A 145 -2.32 0.28 12.97
CA ASP A 145 -2.77 0.04 14.34
C ASP A 145 -4.21 0.50 14.59
N THR A 146 -4.62 1.61 13.95
CA THR A 146 -5.99 2.15 14.06
C THR A 146 -7.06 1.27 13.40
N ALA A 147 -6.66 0.34 12.52
CA ALA A 147 -7.53 -0.56 11.79
C ALA A 147 -6.77 -1.85 11.44
N SER A 148 -6.56 -2.71 12.44
CA SER A 148 -5.70 -3.89 12.31
C SER A 148 -6.13 -4.90 11.25
N GLY A 149 -7.39 -4.91 10.81
CA GLY A 149 -7.88 -5.74 9.71
C GLY A 149 -7.66 -5.17 8.30
N GLN A 150 -7.17 -3.92 8.18
CA GLN A 150 -6.93 -3.29 6.88
C GLN A 150 -5.78 -4.00 6.15
N THR A 151 -6.08 -4.64 5.02
CA THR A 151 -5.05 -5.13 4.11
C THR A 151 -4.35 -3.97 3.42
N LEU A 152 -3.03 -4.07 3.27
CA LEU A 152 -2.27 -3.27 2.32
C LEU A 152 -2.42 -3.88 0.93
N LEU A 153 -2.80 -3.09 -0.08
CA LEU A 153 -2.80 -3.55 -1.46
C LEU A 153 -1.45 -3.21 -2.11
N LEU A 154 -0.63 -4.22 -2.37
CA LEU A 154 0.67 -4.08 -3.05
C LEU A 154 0.49 -4.37 -4.54
N PHE A 155 0.52 -3.32 -5.35
CA PHE A 155 0.51 -3.42 -6.81
C PHE A 155 1.93 -3.66 -7.31
N ILE A 156 2.07 -4.61 -8.24
CA ILE A 156 3.33 -4.92 -8.90
C ILE A 156 3.10 -4.77 -10.40
N ASP A 157 3.57 -3.66 -10.97
CA ASP A 157 3.47 -3.35 -12.39
C ASP A 157 4.66 -3.96 -13.13
N LEU A 158 4.41 -4.97 -13.98
CA LEU A 158 5.46 -5.60 -14.76
C LEU A 158 5.83 -4.78 -15.99
N LYS A 159 7.05 -4.24 -16.00
CA LYS A 159 7.62 -3.49 -17.15
C LYS A 159 8.42 -4.36 -18.13
N THR A 160 8.62 -5.63 -17.78
CA THR A 160 9.31 -6.63 -18.62
C THR A 160 8.33 -7.71 -19.07
N ASP A 161 8.80 -8.71 -19.83
CA ASP A 161 7.98 -9.81 -20.33
C ASP A 161 7.23 -10.53 -19.19
N GLY A 162 5.91 -10.47 -19.21
CA GLY A 162 5.03 -11.02 -18.19
C GLY A 162 5.26 -12.50 -17.87
N PRO A 163 5.19 -13.39 -18.88
CA PRO A 163 5.37 -14.83 -18.67
C PRO A 163 6.69 -15.22 -17.99
N THR A 164 7.75 -14.42 -18.19
CA THR A 164 9.07 -14.65 -17.57
C THR A 164 9.18 -13.94 -16.21
N THR A 165 8.67 -12.71 -16.08
CA THR A 165 8.82 -11.89 -14.88
C THR A 165 7.87 -12.29 -13.75
N TRP A 166 6.64 -12.68 -14.07
CA TRP A 166 5.64 -13.02 -13.05
C TRP A 166 6.08 -14.18 -12.12
N PRO A 167 6.64 -15.31 -12.61
CA PRO A 167 7.17 -16.35 -11.74
C PRO A 167 8.28 -15.87 -10.79
N ALA A 168 9.12 -14.92 -11.23
CA ALA A 168 10.15 -14.32 -10.37
C ALA A 168 9.52 -13.46 -9.27
N VAL A 169 8.48 -12.68 -9.59
CA VAL A 169 7.69 -11.93 -8.59
C VAL A 169 7.07 -12.87 -7.57
N VAL A 170 6.37 -13.93 -8.01
CA VAL A 170 5.74 -14.90 -7.11
C VAL A 170 6.74 -15.52 -6.13
N SER A 171 7.96 -15.81 -6.61
CA SER A 171 9.05 -16.33 -5.78
C SER A 171 9.53 -15.31 -4.75
N ALA A 172 9.61 -14.03 -5.13
CA ALA A 172 10.04 -12.95 -4.23
C ALA A 172 9.04 -12.66 -3.09
N LEU A 173 7.80 -13.15 -3.18
CA LEU A 173 6.78 -13.00 -2.12
C LEU A 173 7.00 -13.93 -0.91
N GLU A 174 7.94 -14.88 -0.99
CA GLU A 174 8.17 -15.90 0.04
C GLU A 174 8.33 -15.36 1.49
N PRO A 175 9.03 -14.22 1.71
CA PRO A 175 9.15 -13.65 3.05
C PRO A 175 7.81 -13.22 3.68
N LEU A 176 6.80 -12.90 2.86
CA LEU A 176 5.44 -12.57 3.31
C LEU A 176 4.53 -13.81 3.33
N ARG A 177 4.76 -14.76 2.41
CA ARG A 177 3.99 -16.01 2.29
C ARG A 177 4.20 -16.93 3.49
N SER A 178 5.45 -17.25 3.82
CA SER A 178 5.79 -18.23 4.86
C SER A 178 5.19 -17.94 6.25
N PRO A 179 5.12 -16.68 6.75
CA PRO A 179 4.42 -16.37 8.01
C PRO A 179 2.89 -16.23 7.87
N GLY A 180 2.32 -16.41 6.68
CA GLY A 180 0.88 -16.31 6.41
C GLY A 180 0.35 -14.88 6.32
N TYR A 181 1.14 -13.93 5.80
CA TYR A 181 0.72 -12.52 5.70
C TYR A 181 0.01 -12.15 4.40
N LEU A 182 -0.03 -13.05 3.43
CA LEU A 182 -0.67 -12.79 2.14
C LEU A 182 -2.16 -13.15 2.18
N THR A 183 -2.98 -12.36 1.48
CA THR A 183 -4.35 -12.71 1.12
C THR A 183 -4.32 -13.90 0.17
N THR A 184 -5.12 -14.92 0.45
CA THR A 184 -5.11 -16.19 -0.29
C THR A 184 -6.45 -16.48 -0.96
N PHE A 185 -6.41 -17.20 -2.07
CA PHE A 185 -7.57 -17.84 -2.68
C PHE A 185 -7.36 -19.35 -2.68
N ASN A 186 -8.34 -20.10 -2.18
CA ASN A 186 -8.28 -21.57 -2.04
C ASN A 186 -9.19 -22.31 -3.04
N GLY A 187 -9.65 -21.63 -4.08
CA GLY A 187 -10.48 -22.21 -5.14
C GLY A 187 -11.97 -22.00 -4.90
N THR A 188 -12.35 -21.70 -3.66
CA THR A 188 -13.75 -21.47 -3.26
C THR A 188 -13.97 -20.11 -2.61
N GLY A 189 -12.97 -19.57 -1.92
CA GLY A 189 -13.09 -18.31 -1.22
C GLY A 189 -11.74 -17.61 -1.04
N VAL A 190 -11.83 -16.31 -0.73
CA VAL A 190 -10.68 -15.45 -0.43
C VAL A 190 -10.55 -15.30 1.09
N THR A 191 -9.36 -15.54 1.62
CA THR A 191 -9.00 -15.25 3.02
C THR A 191 -8.08 -14.04 3.04
N VAL A 192 -8.58 -12.92 3.54
CA VAL A 192 -7.83 -11.65 3.61
C VAL A 192 -6.71 -11.75 4.63
N GLY A 193 -5.50 -11.42 4.20
CA GLY A 193 -4.32 -11.27 5.04
C GLY A 193 -3.89 -9.80 5.17
N PRO A 194 -2.84 -9.52 5.96
CA PRO A 194 -2.20 -8.20 6.03
C PRO A 194 -1.84 -7.57 4.68
N VAL A 195 -1.50 -8.37 3.67
CA VAL A 195 -1.08 -7.89 2.34
C VAL A 195 -1.84 -8.61 1.24
N THR A 196 -2.45 -7.87 0.33
CA THR A 196 -3.04 -8.40 -0.91
C THR A 196 -2.15 -7.97 -2.07
N VAL A 197 -1.52 -8.94 -2.73
CA VAL A 197 -0.63 -8.67 -3.87
C VAL A 197 -1.45 -8.69 -5.16
N ILE A 198 -1.30 -7.65 -5.98
CA ILE A 198 -2.04 -7.45 -7.23
C ILE A 198 -1.03 -7.24 -8.35
N GLY A 199 -1.01 -8.14 -9.34
CA GLY A 199 -0.20 -7.97 -10.54
C GLY A 199 -0.92 -7.11 -11.58
N THR A 200 -0.21 -6.11 -12.11
CA THR A 200 -0.66 -5.20 -13.18
C THR A 200 0.42 -5.07 -14.27
N GLY A 201 0.25 -4.16 -15.23
CA GLY A 201 1.15 -4.00 -16.38
C GLY A 201 1.15 -5.25 -17.27
N ASN A 202 2.32 -5.79 -17.60
CA ASN A 202 2.43 -7.02 -18.42
C ASN A 202 2.04 -8.31 -17.67
N THR A 203 1.33 -8.25 -16.54
CA THR A 203 0.97 -9.45 -15.75
C THR A 203 0.11 -10.43 -16.58
N PRO A 204 0.52 -11.70 -16.72
CA PRO A 204 -0.16 -12.66 -17.58
C PRO A 204 -1.40 -13.27 -16.88
N LEU A 205 -2.60 -12.77 -17.20
CA LEU A 205 -3.88 -13.28 -16.65
C LEU A 205 -4.03 -14.80 -16.79
N ASN A 206 -3.55 -15.39 -17.89
CA ASN A 206 -3.59 -16.83 -18.13
C ASN A 206 -2.72 -17.66 -17.17
N GLN A 207 -1.77 -17.04 -16.45
CA GLN A 207 -1.02 -17.69 -15.38
C GLN A 207 -1.66 -17.50 -13.99
N ILE A 208 -2.70 -16.67 -13.87
CA ILE A 208 -3.37 -16.38 -12.59
C ILE A 208 -4.76 -17.01 -12.53
N GLN A 209 -5.62 -16.72 -13.51
CA GLN A 209 -7.04 -17.09 -13.47
C GLN A 209 -7.31 -18.60 -13.37
N PRO A 210 -6.55 -19.50 -14.04
CA PRO A 210 -6.78 -20.94 -13.94
C PRO A 210 -6.35 -21.57 -12.60
N LEU A 211 -5.62 -20.84 -11.75
CA LEU A 211 -5.10 -21.39 -10.50
C LEU A 211 -6.17 -21.40 -9.41
N HIS A 212 -6.38 -22.58 -8.82
CA HIS A 212 -7.29 -22.78 -7.71
C HIS A 212 -6.65 -22.47 -6.35
N GLU A 213 -5.33 -22.45 -6.22
CA GLU A 213 -4.64 -22.06 -4.99
C GLU A 213 -3.56 -21.02 -5.32
N ARG A 214 -3.64 -19.85 -4.70
CA ARG A 214 -2.70 -18.74 -4.90
C ARG A 214 -2.82 -17.69 -3.80
N ASP A 215 -1.85 -16.80 -3.74
CA ASP A 215 -1.77 -15.71 -2.76
C ASP A 215 -1.47 -14.34 -3.40
N TYR A 216 -1.93 -14.22 -4.64
CA TYR A 216 -1.83 -13.04 -5.49
C TYR A 216 -3.06 -12.96 -6.39
N PHE A 217 -3.32 -11.76 -6.89
CA PHE A 217 -4.49 -11.41 -7.66
C PHE A 217 -4.10 -10.57 -8.87
N PHE A 218 -5.09 -10.26 -9.72
CA PHE A 218 -4.91 -9.50 -10.94
C PHE A 218 -5.55 -8.12 -10.86
N ASP A 219 -4.97 -7.12 -11.52
CA ASP A 219 -5.60 -5.83 -11.81
C ASP A 219 -6.31 -5.94 -13.16
N ALA A 220 -7.64 -6.06 -13.15
CA ALA A 220 -8.43 -6.18 -14.38
C ALA A 220 -8.60 -4.84 -15.09
N HIS A 221 -9.00 -4.88 -16.36
CA HIS A 221 -9.27 -3.67 -17.13
C HIS A 221 -10.69 -3.21 -16.84
N LEU A 222 -10.83 -2.08 -16.13
CA LEU A 222 -12.12 -1.55 -15.68
C LEU A 222 -13.10 -1.33 -16.84
N ASP A 223 -12.60 -0.82 -17.97
CA ASP A 223 -13.35 -0.54 -19.19
C ASP A 223 -13.77 -1.81 -19.95
N LEU A 224 -13.16 -2.96 -19.65
CA LEU A 224 -13.45 -4.25 -20.28
C LEU A 224 -14.29 -5.20 -19.41
N LEU A 225 -14.59 -4.83 -18.16
CA LEU A 225 -15.34 -5.67 -17.21
C LEU A 225 -16.76 -6.02 -17.66
N ASN A 226 -17.36 -5.25 -18.57
CA ASN A 226 -18.68 -5.55 -19.15
C ASN A 226 -18.61 -6.16 -20.55
N SER A 227 -17.41 -6.51 -21.03
CA SER A 227 -17.18 -7.01 -22.38
C SER A 227 -16.23 -8.20 -22.37
N THR A 228 -14.99 -8.03 -22.83
CA THR A 228 -13.99 -9.09 -22.98
C THR A 228 -13.53 -9.68 -21.64
N GLU A 229 -13.63 -8.92 -20.55
CA GLU A 229 -13.31 -9.37 -19.18
C GLU A 229 -14.57 -9.60 -18.33
N SER A 230 -15.72 -9.83 -18.96
CA SER A 230 -17.00 -10.07 -18.26
C SER A 230 -17.00 -11.30 -17.34
N ASN A 231 -16.10 -12.26 -17.55
CA ASN A 231 -15.91 -13.43 -16.69
C ASN A 231 -15.03 -13.18 -15.45
N ILE A 232 -14.41 -11.99 -15.33
CA ILE A 232 -13.63 -11.64 -14.15
C ILE A 232 -14.55 -11.43 -12.94
N THR A 233 -14.11 -11.94 -11.79
CA THR A 233 -14.76 -11.86 -10.48
C THR A 233 -13.79 -11.28 -9.46
N ALA A 234 -14.31 -10.79 -8.33
CA ALA A 234 -13.50 -10.30 -7.21
C ALA A 234 -12.49 -11.34 -6.66
N ALA A 235 -12.76 -12.64 -6.85
CA ALA A 235 -11.81 -13.68 -6.46
C ALA A 235 -10.55 -13.66 -7.33
N VAL A 236 -10.64 -13.32 -8.61
CA VAL A 236 -9.50 -13.18 -9.54
C VAL A 236 -8.87 -11.81 -9.39
N SER A 237 -9.70 -10.77 -9.30
CA SER A 237 -9.29 -9.39 -9.41
C SER A 237 -10.07 -8.53 -8.40
N PRO A 238 -9.49 -8.18 -7.25
CA PRO A 238 -10.15 -7.34 -6.25
C PRO A 238 -10.20 -5.86 -6.66
N VAL A 239 -9.39 -5.46 -7.66
CA VAL A 239 -9.34 -4.11 -8.22
C VAL A 239 -9.32 -4.21 -9.73
N ALA A 240 -10.05 -3.32 -10.41
CA ALA A 240 -9.93 -3.10 -11.83
C ALA A 240 -9.60 -1.64 -12.12
N SER A 241 -8.64 -1.43 -13.01
CA SER A 241 -8.08 -0.13 -13.33
C SER A 241 -8.27 0.22 -14.80
N THR A 242 -8.35 1.51 -15.12
CA THR A 242 -8.21 2.02 -16.49
C THR A 242 -7.50 3.36 -16.49
N ASP A 243 -6.90 3.70 -17.63
CA ASP A 243 -6.40 5.04 -17.94
C ASP A 243 -7.57 6.04 -17.93
N PHE A 244 -7.49 7.09 -17.13
CA PHE A 244 -8.51 8.15 -17.09
C PHE A 244 -8.52 8.96 -18.40
N ALA A 245 -7.35 9.38 -18.88
CA ALA A 245 -7.22 10.21 -20.07
C ALA A 245 -7.70 9.47 -21.33
N ALA A 246 -7.48 8.16 -21.42
CA ALA A 246 -7.99 7.36 -22.54
C ALA A 246 -9.53 7.28 -22.54
N GLN A 247 -10.17 7.21 -21.37
CA GLN A 247 -11.63 7.08 -21.26
C GLN A 247 -12.37 8.40 -21.42
N PHE A 248 -11.79 9.50 -20.92
CA PHE A 248 -12.48 10.79 -20.82
C PHE A 248 -11.86 11.90 -21.69
N GLY A 249 -10.65 11.70 -22.22
CA GLY A 249 -9.90 12.74 -22.90
C GLY A 249 -9.41 13.84 -21.95
N PRO A 250 -8.88 14.96 -22.49
CA PRO A 250 -8.43 16.07 -21.67
C PRO A 250 -9.60 16.73 -20.95
N MET A 251 -9.45 16.95 -19.64
CA MET A 251 -10.41 17.69 -18.83
C MET A 251 -10.27 19.20 -19.06
N ASN A 252 -11.28 19.82 -19.66
CA ASN A 252 -11.36 21.26 -19.82
C ASN A 252 -12.15 21.88 -18.66
N GLY A 253 -11.44 22.46 -17.67
CA GLY A 253 -12.06 23.08 -16.50
C GLY A 253 -12.24 22.11 -15.34
N THR A 254 -13.38 22.17 -14.64
CA THR A 254 -13.61 21.47 -13.36
C THR A 254 -14.87 20.59 -13.36
N THR A 255 -15.44 20.28 -14.52
CA THR A 255 -16.71 19.57 -14.61
C THR A 255 -16.66 18.49 -15.67
N PHE A 256 -17.18 17.30 -15.34
CA PHE A 256 -17.46 16.27 -16.33
C PHE A 256 -18.63 16.71 -17.20
N ASN A 257 -18.54 16.47 -18.51
CA ASN A 257 -19.72 16.55 -19.37
C ASN A 257 -20.62 15.32 -19.18
N SER A 258 -21.86 15.36 -19.67
CA SER A 258 -22.84 14.30 -19.46
C SER A 258 -22.37 12.93 -19.93
N THR A 259 -21.66 12.85 -21.06
CA THR A 259 -21.13 11.58 -21.60
C THR A 259 -20.00 11.04 -20.73
N GLN A 260 -19.07 11.90 -20.30
CA GLN A 260 -18.00 11.48 -19.39
C GLN A 260 -18.57 10.97 -18.06
N LEU A 261 -19.56 11.66 -17.51
CA LEU A 261 -20.20 11.27 -16.26
C LEU A 261 -20.98 9.95 -16.40
N GLU A 262 -21.70 9.75 -17.50
CA GLU A 262 -22.41 8.49 -17.78
C GLU A 262 -21.43 7.31 -17.90
N THR A 263 -20.31 7.50 -18.62
CA THR A 263 -19.24 6.49 -18.72
C THR A 263 -18.65 6.15 -17.36
N LEU A 264 -18.32 7.17 -16.55
CA LEU A 264 -17.77 7.01 -15.21
C LEU A 264 -18.71 6.19 -14.31
N ILE A 265 -19.98 6.59 -14.25
CA ILE A 265 -20.99 5.91 -13.43
C ILE A 265 -21.15 4.45 -13.88
N SER A 266 -21.25 4.23 -15.20
CA SER A 266 -21.41 2.89 -15.77
C SER A 266 -20.24 1.96 -15.41
N GLN A 267 -19.00 2.43 -15.57
CA GLN A 267 -17.81 1.65 -15.24
C GLN A 267 -17.72 1.32 -13.75
N ILE A 268 -17.96 2.30 -12.87
CA ILE A 268 -17.93 2.07 -11.42
C ILE A 268 -19.03 1.10 -10.99
N GLU A 269 -20.26 1.25 -11.48
CA GLU A 269 -21.36 0.36 -11.11
C GLU A 269 -21.15 -1.07 -11.62
N VAL A 270 -20.53 -1.27 -12.79
CA VAL A 270 -20.12 -2.61 -13.25
C VAL A 270 -19.12 -3.24 -12.28
N ALA A 271 -18.07 -2.53 -11.89
CA ALA A 271 -17.07 -3.03 -10.95
C ALA A 271 -17.70 -3.36 -9.59
N LYS A 272 -18.51 -2.44 -9.06
CA LYS A 272 -19.23 -2.59 -7.80
C LYS A 272 -20.18 -3.78 -7.79
N SER A 273 -20.91 -4.02 -8.89
CA SER A 273 -21.79 -5.19 -9.03
C SER A 273 -21.03 -6.53 -8.97
N LYS A 274 -19.73 -6.51 -9.27
CA LYS A 274 -18.82 -7.66 -9.22
C LYS A 274 -18.04 -7.75 -7.90
N GLY A 275 -18.21 -6.79 -6.98
CA GLY A 275 -17.42 -6.68 -5.75
C GLY A 275 -15.97 -6.26 -6.00
N ILE A 276 -15.71 -5.56 -7.10
CA ILE A 276 -14.37 -5.13 -7.54
C ILE A 276 -14.24 -3.63 -7.28
N LEU A 277 -13.09 -3.21 -6.73
CA LEU A 277 -12.77 -1.79 -6.56
C LEU A 277 -12.41 -1.16 -7.91
N ALA A 278 -13.06 -0.07 -8.28
CA ALA A 278 -12.66 0.71 -9.46
C ALA A 278 -11.49 1.65 -9.13
N ARG A 279 -10.52 1.76 -10.05
CA ARG A 279 -9.42 2.75 -9.99
C ARG A 279 -9.21 3.39 -11.36
N TYR A 280 -8.85 4.68 -11.36
CA TYR A 280 -8.48 5.41 -12.57
C TYR A 280 -7.07 5.99 -12.41
N TRP A 281 -6.13 5.60 -13.26
CA TRP A 281 -4.78 6.20 -13.31
C TRP A 281 -4.70 7.29 -14.39
N ASP A 282 -3.60 8.04 -14.44
CA ASP A 282 -3.45 9.23 -15.32
C ASP A 282 -4.55 10.30 -15.15
N THR A 283 -5.02 10.50 -13.91
CA THR A 283 -5.90 11.64 -13.60
C THR A 283 -5.13 12.96 -13.71
N PRO A 284 -5.77 14.09 -14.10
CA PRO A 284 -5.07 15.37 -14.25
C PRO A 284 -4.31 15.79 -12.98
N ALA A 285 -3.00 16.04 -13.11
CA ALA A 285 -2.17 16.53 -12.00
C ALA A 285 -2.21 18.07 -11.86
N TRP A 286 -2.39 18.78 -12.98
CA TRP A 286 -2.40 20.25 -13.05
C TRP A 286 -3.43 20.73 -14.10
N PRO A 287 -4.16 21.84 -13.86
CA PRO A 287 -4.13 22.68 -12.64
C PRO A 287 -4.76 22.01 -11.43
N ILE A 288 -4.35 22.43 -10.22
CA ILE A 288 -4.85 21.86 -8.94
C ILE A 288 -6.38 21.92 -8.85
N SER A 289 -7.01 22.96 -9.40
CA SER A 289 -8.48 23.07 -9.45
C SER A 289 -9.12 21.93 -10.25
N THR A 290 -8.57 21.59 -11.42
CA THR A 290 -9.05 20.47 -12.25
C THR A 290 -8.78 19.14 -11.57
N ARG A 291 -7.57 18.93 -11.05
CA ARG A 291 -7.22 17.72 -10.27
C ARG A 291 -8.22 17.47 -9.14
N ASN A 292 -8.43 18.47 -8.30
CA ASN A 292 -9.32 18.38 -7.15
C ASN A 292 -10.78 18.15 -7.57
N ALA A 293 -11.24 18.77 -8.66
CA ALA A 293 -12.59 18.54 -9.16
C ALA A 293 -12.78 17.11 -9.71
N VAL A 294 -11.77 16.56 -10.37
CA VAL A 294 -11.77 15.16 -10.80
C VAL A 294 -11.81 14.24 -9.59
N TRP A 295 -10.94 14.45 -8.60
CA TRP A 295 -10.95 13.67 -7.36
C TRP A 295 -12.29 13.74 -6.63
N ALA A 296 -12.90 14.93 -6.51
CA ALA A 296 -14.22 15.08 -5.90
C ALA A 296 -15.26 14.22 -6.64
N THR A 297 -15.33 14.34 -7.97
CA THR A 297 -16.30 13.59 -8.77
C THR A 297 -16.09 12.07 -8.63
N LEU A 298 -14.84 11.59 -8.70
CA LEU A 298 -14.53 10.16 -8.54
C LEU A 298 -14.97 9.64 -7.17
N LEU A 299 -14.70 10.39 -6.10
CA LEU A 299 -15.13 10.05 -4.75
C LEU A 299 -16.66 10.07 -4.60
N GLU A 300 -17.33 11.08 -5.19
CA GLU A 300 -18.79 11.21 -5.16
C GLU A 300 -19.48 10.05 -5.87
N GLN A 301 -18.87 9.53 -6.94
CA GLN A 301 -19.37 8.37 -7.67
C GLN A 301 -18.94 7.03 -7.04
N GLY A 302 -18.16 7.04 -5.96
CA GLY A 302 -17.77 5.83 -5.24
C GLY A 302 -16.64 5.04 -5.87
N VAL A 303 -15.61 5.72 -6.41
CA VAL A 303 -14.35 5.06 -6.82
C VAL A 303 -13.79 4.24 -5.66
N GLY A 304 -13.28 3.03 -5.95
CA GLY A 304 -12.80 2.12 -4.92
C GLY A 304 -11.42 2.48 -4.38
N LEU A 305 -10.55 3.04 -5.22
CA LEU A 305 -9.24 3.58 -4.85
C LEU A 305 -8.98 4.90 -5.58
N LEU A 306 -8.69 5.96 -4.83
CA LEU A 306 -8.23 7.22 -5.40
C LEU A 306 -6.75 7.11 -5.77
N ASN A 307 -6.45 7.18 -7.07
CA ASN A 307 -5.07 7.23 -7.56
C ASN A 307 -4.45 8.60 -7.28
N ALA A 308 -3.28 8.65 -6.64
CA ALA A 308 -2.61 9.91 -6.33
C ALA A 308 -1.09 9.83 -6.33
N ASP A 309 -0.45 10.82 -6.98
CA ASP A 309 0.98 11.11 -6.85
C ASP A 309 1.26 12.10 -5.70
N ASP A 310 0.37 13.09 -5.49
CA ASP A 310 0.43 14.06 -4.38
C ASP A 310 -0.31 13.53 -3.15
N LEU A 311 0.40 12.71 -2.35
CA LEU A 311 -0.20 12.01 -1.22
C LEU A 311 -0.70 12.91 -0.09
N PRO A 312 0.06 13.94 0.36
CA PRO A 312 -0.45 14.84 1.41
C PRO A 312 -1.72 15.56 0.96
N ALA A 313 -1.79 16.00 -0.31
CA ALA A 313 -3.02 16.59 -0.83
C ALA A 313 -4.16 15.58 -0.85
N ALA A 314 -3.97 14.37 -1.38
CA ALA A 314 -5.01 13.35 -1.44
C ALA A 314 -5.51 12.94 -0.04
N ALA A 315 -4.60 12.75 0.91
CA ALA A 315 -4.93 12.40 2.29
C ALA A 315 -5.69 13.51 3.02
N GLY A 316 -5.35 14.78 2.75
CA GLY A 316 -6.08 15.94 3.25
C GLY A 316 -7.39 16.21 2.52
N PHE A 317 -7.51 15.78 1.27
CA PHE A 317 -8.64 16.06 0.38
C PHE A 317 -9.96 15.51 0.94
N GLY A 318 -10.00 14.23 1.29
CA GLY A 318 -11.23 13.63 1.85
C GLY A 318 -11.38 13.78 3.37
N ALA A 319 -10.42 14.41 4.06
CA ALA A 319 -10.65 14.90 5.42
C ALA A 319 -11.53 16.18 5.43
N TYR A 320 -11.53 16.98 4.35
CA TYR A 320 -12.24 18.26 4.29
C TYR A 320 -13.74 18.13 3.93
N TYR A 321 -14.17 16.99 3.37
CA TYR A 321 -15.55 16.77 2.95
C TYR A 321 -16.23 15.55 3.60
N GLY A 322 -15.58 14.88 4.56
CA GLY A 322 -16.11 13.67 5.20
C GLY A 322 -16.32 12.51 4.23
N MET A 323 -15.70 12.60 3.05
CA MET A 323 -15.79 11.60 2.00
C MET A 323 -14.59 10.66 2.13
N TRP A 324 -14.76 9.64 2.96
CA TRP A 324 -14.04 8.36 2.96
C TRP A 324 -14.88 7.32 3.70
#